data_AF-A0A0M7B2K3-F1
#
_entry.id   AF-A0A0M7B2K3-F1
#
_cell.length_a   1.000
_cell.length_b   1.000
_cell.length_c   1.000
_cell.angle_alpha   90.00
_cell.angle_beta   90.00
_cell.angle_gamma   90.00
#
_symmetry.space_group_name_H-M   'P 1'
#
loop_
_entity.id
_entity.type
_entity.pdbx_description
1 polymer ?
#
loop_
_entity_poly.entity_id
_entity_poly.type
_entity_poly.pdbx_seq_one_letter_code
_entity_poly.pdbx_strand_id
1 'polypeptide(L)' 'MTEVDNTWSVKKLAIVFYPFAAGAVAINLFLLGLIGIALGFPAISPVMSVWLSIPLGIPATWWAAKWIRGLMDEADGK' A
#
# COMPACT_ATOMS: atom_id res chain seq x y z
N MET A 1 27.32 -1.10 24.97
CA MET A 1 25.93 -0.76 24.62
C MET A 1 25.70 -1.38 23.25
N THR A 2 24.87 -2.41 23.12
CA THR A 2 24.62 -3.02 21.80
C THR A 2 23.87 -1.99 20.97
N GLU A 3 24.52 -1.39 19.97
CA GLU A 3 23.86 -0.64 18.90
C GLU A 3 22.85 -1.60 18.26
N VAL A 4 21.60 -1.52 18.68
CA VAL A 4 20.51 -2.17 17.96
C VAL A 4 20.43 -1.38 16.67
N ASP A 5 21.06 -1.86 15.60
CA ASP A 5 20.99 -1.27 14.27
C ASP A 5 19.53 -0.95 13.94
N ASN A 6 19.14 0.31 14.15
CA ASN A 6 17.78 0.81 14.06
C ASN A 6 17.42 1.06 12.59
N THR A 7 17.77 0.12 11.73
CA THR A 7 17.63 0.26 10.29
C THR A 7 16.21 -0.19 9.92
N TRP A 8 15.39 0.77 9.52
CA TRP A 8 14.05 0.53 8.96
C TRP A 8 14.15 -0.23 7.63
N SER A 9 14.18 -1.56 7.68
CA SER A 9 14.18 -2.38 6.46
C SER A 9 12.86 -2.25 5.70
N VAL A 10 12.89 -2.46 4.38
CA VAL A 10 11.68 -2.48 3.52
C VAL A 10 10.61 -3.43 4.08
N LYS A 11 10.99 -4.57 4.67
CA LYS A 11 10.04 -5.51 5.29
C LYS A 11 9.35 -4.90 6.52
N LYS A 12 10.10 -4.24 7.41
CA LYS A 12 9.53 -3.57 8.59
C LYS A 12 8.59 -2.44 8.18
N LEU A 13 9.02 -1.61 7.23
CA LEU A 13 8.19 -0.56 6.64
C LEU A 13 6.92 -1.16 6.02
N ALA A 14 7.04 -2.23 5.23
CA ALA A 14 5.88 -2.85 4.62
C ALA A 14 4.86 -3.36 5.65
N ILE A 15 5.30 -4.00 6.74
CA ILE A 15 4.38 -4.46 7.79
C ILE A 15 3.63 -3.29 8.44
N VAL A 16 4.34 -2.21 8.76
CA VAL A 16 3.74 -1.02 9.40
C VAL A 16 2.79 -0.28 8.47
N PHE A 17 3.14 -0.16 7.19
CA PHE A 17 2.35 0.59 6.21
C PHE A 17 1.24 -0.23 5.54
N TYR A 18 1.24 -1.56 5.68
CA TYR A 18 0.23 -2.44 5.08
C TYR A 18 -1.23 -2.02 5.32
N PRO A 19 -1.70 -1.74 6.56
CA PRO A 19 -3.10 -1.37 6.75
C PRO A 19 -3.49 -0.09 6.01
N PHE A 20 -2.58 0.88 5.89
CA PHE A 20 -2.82 2.13 5.16
C PHE A 20 -2.86 1.90 3.65
N ALA A 21 -1.89 1.17 3.12
CA ALA A 21 -1.82 0.86 1.69
C ALA A 21 -2.99 -0.04 1.26
N ALA A 22 -3.36 -1.05 2.04
CA ALA A 22 -4.53 -1.87 1.79
C ALA A 22 -5.83 -1.04 1.85
N GLY A 23 -5.94 -0.08 2.78
CA GLY A 23 -7.05 0.87 2.82
C GLY A 23 -7.13 1.74 1.57
N ALA A 24 -6.00 2.30 1.14
CA ALA A 24 -5.91 3.09 -0.09
C ALA A 24 -6.30 2.28 -1.33
N VAL A 25 -5.85 1.03 -1.42
CA VAL A 25 -6.24 0.11 -2.50
C VAL A 25 -7.75 -0.15 -2.48
N ALA A 26 -8.36 -0.38 -1.31
CA ALA A 26 -9.80 -0.61 -1.21
C ALA A 26 -10.61 0.59 -1.75
N ILE A 27 -10.24 1.80 -1.33
CA ILE A 27 -10.90 3.03 -1.79
C ILE A 27 -10.73 3.17 -3.30
N ASN A 28 -9.52 2.99 -3.82
CA ASN A 28 -9.25 3.12 -5.25
C ASN A 28 -9.98 2.07 -6.09
N LEU A 29 -10.10 0.83 -5.62
CA LEU A 29 -10.88 -0.21 -6.31
C LEU A 29 -12.36 0.13 -6.35
N PHE A 30 -12.92 0.64 -5.25
CA PHE A 30 -14.31 1.08 -5.21
C PHE A 30 -14.56 2.22 -6.20
N LEU A 31 -13.72 3.27 -6.15
CA LEU A 31 -13.82 4.41 -7.05
C LEU A 31 -13.61 4.02 -8.51
N LEU A 32 -12.67 3.12 -8.80
CA LEU A 32 -12.46 2.56 -10.13
C LEU A 32 -13.71 1.81 -10.62
N GLY A 33 -14.36 1.05 -9.75
CA GLY A 33 -15.64 0.42 -10.03
C GLY A 33 -16.74 1.42 -10.40
N LEU A 34 -16.80 2.57 -9.72
CA LEU A 34 -17.75 3.64 -10.06
C LEU A 34 -17.44 4.28 -11.42
N ILE A 35 -16.15 4.52 -11.74
CA ILE A 35 -15.74 5.02 -13.06
C ILE A 35 -16.11 4.00 -14.16
N GLY A 36 -15.92 2.71 -13.89
CA GLY A 36 -16.26 1.62 -14.80
C GLY A 36 -17.74 1.60 -15.23
N ILE A 37 -18.65 2.14 -14.42
CA ILE A 37 -20.08 2.27 -14.76
C ILE A 37 -20.26 3.10 -16.04
N ALA A 38 -19.45 4.15 -16.23
CA ALA A 38 -19.50 4.97 -17.44
C ALA A 38 -19.13 4.19 -18.72
N LEU A 39 -18.43 3.07 -18.57
CA LEU A 39 -18.05 2.15 -19.66
C LEU A 39 -18.99 0.94 -19.77
N GLY A 40 -20.07 0.89 -18.99
CA GLY A 40 -21.04 -0.20 -18.98
C GLY A 40 -20.67 -1.39 -18.09
N PHE A 41 -19.61 -1.29 -17.28
CA PHE A 41 -19.26 -2.32 -16.29
C PHE A 41 -20.16 -2.26 -15.05
N PRO A 42 -20.34 -3.37 -14.31
CA PRO A 42 -21.00 -3.34 -13.02
C PRO A 42 -20.15 -2.63 -11.97
N ALA A 43 -20.81 -2.04 -10.97
CA ALA A 43 -20.13 -1.45 -9.82
C ALA A 43 -19.43 -2.54 -8.98
N ILE A 44 -18.26 -2.22 -8.44
CA ILE A 44 -17.59 -3.02 -7.41
C ILE A 44 -18.20 -2.65 -6.05
N SER A 45 -18.69 -3.62 -5.29
CA SER A 45 -19.27 -3.34 -3.97
C SER A 45 -18.19 -2.96 -2.94
N PRO A 46 -18.50 -2.14 -1.93
CA PRO A 46 -17.52 -1.77 -0.89
C PRO A 46 -16.88 -2.97 -0.19
N VAL A 47 -17.69 -4.01 0.09
CA VAL A 47 -17.22 -5.26 0.72
C VAL A 47 -16.25 -6.00 -0.20
N MET A 48 -16.55 -6.06 -1.50
CA MET A 48 -15.69 -6.72 -2.49
C MET A 48 -14.37 -5.96 -2.65
N SER A 49 -14.39 -4.62 -2.67
CA SER A 49 -13.17 -3.80 -2.68
C SER A 49 -12.25 -4.07 -1.49
N VAL A 50 -12.80 -4.26 -0.29
CA VAL A 50 -12.00 -4.62 0.90
C VAL A 50 -11.39 -6.00 0.74
N TRP A 51 -12.15 -6.99 0.24
CA TRP A 51 -11.60 -8.33 0.02
C TRP A 51 -10.47 -8.35 -1.00
N LEU A 52 -10.62 -7.62 -2.10
CA LEU A 52 -9.57 -7.49 -3.12
C LEU A 52 -8.36 -6.71 -2.61
N SER A 53 -8.56 -5.74 -1.71
CA SER A 53 -7.45 -4.94 -1.21
C SER A 53 -6.51 -5.71 -0.29
N ILE A 54 -6.94 -6.82 0.31
CA ILE A 54 -6.08 -7.66 1.14
C ILE A 54 -4.90 -8.22 0.31
N PRO A 55 -5.12 -8.98 -0.78
CA PRO A 55 -4.02 -9.47 -1.61
C PRO A 55 -3.36 -8.36 -2.43
N LEU A 56 -4.12 -7.41 -2.98
CA LEU A 56 -3.56 -6.32 -3.80
C LEU A 56 -2.78 -5.29 -2.98
N GLY A 57 -3.09 -5.18 -1.69
CA GLY A 57 -2.35 -4.36 -0.75
C GLY A 57 -0.91 -4.83 -0.56
N ILE A 58 -0.61 -6.12 -0.72
CA ILE A 58 0.74 -6.67 -0.55
C ILE A 58 1.75 -6.05 -1.54
N PRO A 59 1.56 -6.16 -2.88
CA PRO A 59 2.47 -5.54 -3.84
C PRO A 59 2.47 -4.01 -3.74
N ALA A 60 1.31 -3.38 -3.51
CA ALA A 60 1.20 -1.93 -3.34
C ALA A 60 2.04 -1.44 -2.16
N THR A 61 1.93 -2.12 -1.02
CA THR A 61 2.69 -1.81 0.19
C THR A 61 4.18 -2.03 -0.01
N TRP A 62 4.59 -3.07 -0.73
CA TRP A 62 6.00 -3.33 -0.99
C TRP A 62 6.66 -2.23 -1.84
N TRP A 63 5.96 -1.76 -2.88
CA TRP A 63 6.42 -0.61 -3.67
C TRP A 63 6.46 0.67 -2.83
N ALA A 64 5.43 0.94 -2.01
CA ALA A 64 5.42 2.08 -1.11
C ALA A 64 6.58 2.02 -0.10
N ALA A 65 6.84 0.85 0.49
CA ALA A 65 7.92 0.65 1.45
C ALA A 65 9.31 0.84 0.82
N LYS A 66 9.50 0.41 -0.44
CA LYS A 66 10.73 0.69 -1.19
C LYS A 66 10.91 2.18 -1.45
N TRP A 67 9.85 2.86 -1.87
CA TRP A 67 9.89 4.30 -2.12
C TRP A 67 10.19 5.09 -0.83
N ILE A 68 9.48 4.80 0.27
CA ILE A 68 9.74 5.39 1.58
C ILE A 68 11.18 5.11 2.02
N ARG A 69 11.67 3.88 1.82
CA ARG A 69 13.07 3.57 2.15
C ARG A 69 14.05 4.44 1.37
N GLY A 70 13.83 4.64 0.08
CA GLY A 70 14.65 5.54 -0.74
C GLY A 70 14.62 6.98 -0.24
N LEU A 71 13.46 7.50 0.17
CA LEU A 71 13.35 8.84 0.77
C LEU A 71 14.11 8.95 2.10
N MET A 72 14.12 7.89 2.91
CA MET A 72 14.90 7.86 4.14
C MET A 72 16.39 7.86 3.86
N ASP A 73 16.83 7.07 2.88
CA ASP A 73 18.24 7.00 2.49
C ASP A 73 18.70 8.36 1.94
N GLU A 74 17.89 9.03 1.10
CA GLU A 74 18.17 10.39 0.60
C GLU A 74 18.26 11.44 1.73
N ALA A 75 17.36 11.37 2.73
CA ALA A 75 17.38 12.26 3.89
C ALA A 75 18.59 12.02 4.81
N ASP A 76 19.05 10.77 4.92
CA ASP A 76 20.24 10.37 5.66
C ASP A 76 21.55 10.72 4.91
N GLY A 77 21.47 11.15 3.64
CA GLY A 77 22.63 11.38 2.77
C GLY A 77 23.33 10.08 2.33
N LYS A 78 22.57 8.98 2.21
CA LYS A 78 23.03 7.66 1.78
C LYS A 78 22.66 7.35 0.34
#